data_AF-Q6AZM4-F1
#
_entry.id   AF-Q6AZM4-F1
#
_cell.length_a   1.000
_cell.length_b   1.000
_cell.length_c   1.000
_cell.angle_alpha   90.00
_cell.angle_beta   90.00
_cell.angle_gamma   90.00
#
_symmetry.space_group_name_H-M   'P 1'
#
loop_
_entity.id
_entity.type
_entity.pdbx_description
1 polymer ?
#
loop_
_entity_poly.entity_id
_entity_poly.type
_entity_poly.pdbx_seq_one_letter_code
_entity_poly.pdbx_strand_id
1 'polypeptide(L)'
;MTNPPVEVRKNMEVFLPQSYCAFDFATLPHQIQDTFTRLPLLVELWHKDKMTKDLLIGVARIQLSNVLTSEKTRFLGPHGEQCWRQTFSEQIIITAIEGSKNKVAELSYIITLEDYGLVKVREVVVSESSQSTGQQGSLPAQPLQSTEPLPEPRETLEYKAALELEMWKEMQEDLFVNQLKKKELVHMQALAEEWKRRDKEREALVKKKVAEYTILEEQLQKALADLEKRERQLANDEMEMKKLKAQLQLDCERSIQERQDSIRRVREDCMHQIELERSKAKQLEEDKLRLQQQVQEAEHKVKLLEKEFLQYKDQQSSKPEIRLQSEINLLTLEKVELERKLESTTKSKLHYKQQWGRALKELARLKQREQENAMARLRKQQQELEHMRLRYLAAEEKDVVKTERQELEEIRNELNRLRQQEDRQQPPDTSASAKEIPGAKLKDEGLDDYLSRLIEERDTLLRTGVYTHEDRIISELDRQIRETMAKRSNR
;
A
#
# COMPACT_ATOMS: atom_id res chain seq x y z
N MET A 1 68.87 -21.02 0.70
CA MET A 1 67.61 -20.58 0.03
C MET A 1 67.30 -21.57 -1.07
N THR A 2 66.02 -21.79 -1.38
CA THR A 2 65.57 -22.54 -2.55
C THR A 2 65.98 -21.84 -3.85
N ASN A 3 66.31 -22.61 -4.87
CA ASN A 3 66.85 -22.10 -6.14
C ASN A 3 66.73 -23.18 -7.25
N PRO A 4 66.37 -22.82 -8.50
CA PRO A 4 65.97 -21.48 -8.97
C PRO A 4 64.60 -21.02 -8.41
N PRO A 5 64.24 -19.74 -8.56
CA PRO A 5 62.87 -19.28 -8.34
C PRO A 5 61.87 -20.04 -9.23
N VAL A 6 60.68 -20.34 -8.70
CA VAL A 6 59.60 -21.06 -9.40
C VAL A 6 58.34 -20.21 -9.47
N GLU A 7 57.59 -20.34 -10.57
CA GLU A 7 56.32 -19.64 -10.72
C GLU A 7 55.24 -20.34 -9.89
N VAL A 8 54.57 -19.60 -9.00
CA VAL A 8 53.46 -20.09 -8.19
C VAL A 8 52.20 -19.31 -8.55
N ARG A 9 51.10 -20.01 -8.82
CA ARG A 9 49.80 -19.43 -9.19
C ARG A 9 48.74 -19.78 -8.14
N LYS A 10 47.64 -19.02 -8.13
CA LYS A 10 46.51 -19.27 -7.22
C LYS A 10 45.93 -20.68 -7.47
N ASN A 11 45.65 -21.40 -6.38
CA ASN A 11 45.17 -22.79 -6.38
C ASN A 11 46.14 -23.80 -7.03
N MET A 12 47.46 -23.56 -6.96
CA MET A 12 48.50 -24.46 -7.49
C MET A 12 49.48 -24.85 -6.38
N GLU A 13 49.75 -26.15 -6.24
CA GLU A 13 50.83 -26.68 -5.39
C GLU A 13 52.13 -26.78 -6.22
N VAL A 14 53.27 -26.43 -5.61
CA VAL A 14 54.57 -26.37 -6.31
C VAL A 14 55.68 -26.88 -5.40
N PHE A 15 56.38 -27.93 -5.84
CA PHE A 15 57.57 -28.43 -5.14
C PHE A 15 58.76 -27.49 -5.34
N LEU A 16 59.35 -27.03 -4.23
CA LEU A 16 60.45 -26.07 -4.25
C LEU A 16 61.79 -26.75 -4.56
N PRO A 17 62.57 -26.29 -5.56
CA PRO A 17 63.89 -26.85 -5.88
C PRO A 17 64.95 -26.40 -4.86
N GLN A 18 65.91 -27.27 -4.57
CA GLN A 18 66.96 -27.06 -3.56
C GLN A 18 66.39 -26.68 -2.18
N SER A 19 65.30 -27.36 -1.79
CA SER A 19 64.56 -27.16 -0.52
C SER A 19 65.09 -27.98 0.66
N TYR A 20 65.75 -29.11 0.40
CA TYR A 20 66.41 -29.90 1.45
C TYR A 20 67.72 -29.23 1.91
N CYS A 21 67.91 -29.17 3.22
CA CYS A 21 69.15 -28.73 3.86
C CYS A 21 69.33 -29.49 5.17
N ALA A 22 70.56 -29.92 5.46
CA ALA A 22 70.93 -30.61 6.70
C ALA A 22 71.96 -29.78 7.48
N PHE A 23 71.95 -29.91 8.80
CA PHE A 23 72.84 -29.19 9.71
C PHE A 23 73.41 -30.17 10.73
N ASP A 24 74.69 -30.50 10.61
CA ASP A 24 75.42 -31.30 11.59
C ASP A 24 76.01 -30.38 12.68
N PHE A 25 75.68 -30.62 13.94
CA PHE A 25 76.15 -29.82 15.08
C PHE A 25 76.26 -30.64 16.36
N ALA A 26 77.07 -30.15 17.31
CA ALA A 26 77.25 -30.73 18.64
C ALA A 26 76.74 -29.75 19.70
N THR A 27 75.88 -30.22 20.60
CA THR A 27 75.27 -29.43 21.69
C THR A 27 74.67 -30.37 22.75
N LEU A 28 74.28 -29.84 23.91
CA LEU A 28 73.65 -30.66 24.96
C LEU A 28 72.14 -30.86 24.66
N PRO A 29 71.53 -32.02 24.96
CA PRO A 29 70.12 -32.28 24.62
C PRO A 29 69.12 -31.25 25.17
N HIS A 30 69.35 -30.73 26.38
CA HIS A 30 68.51 -29.66 26.95
C HIS A 30 68.65 -28.34 26.17
N GLN A 31 69.83 -28.03 25.60
CA GLN A 31 70.03 -26.83 24.79
C GLN A 31 69.26 -26.91 23.46
N ILE A 32 69.10 -28.10 22.87
CA ILE A 32 68.19 -28.32 21.74
C ILE A 32 66.76 -28.03 22.19
N GLN A 33 66.30 -28.66 23.27
CA GLN A 33 64.94 -28.52 23.78
C GLN A 33 64.58 -27.06 24.09
N ASP A 34 65.43 -26.35 24.84
CA ASP A 34 65.26 -24.94 25.18
C ASP A 34 65.23 -24.06 23.93
N THR A 35 66.13 -24.30 22.98
CA THR A 35 66.26 -23.46 21.78
C THR A 35 65.11 -23.69 20.82
N PHE A 36 64.74 -24.95 20.55
CA PHE A 36 63.63 -25.32 19.67
C PHE A 36 62.26 -24.92 20.24
N THR A 37 62.14 -24.82 21.57
CA THR A 37 60.93 -24.32 22.23
C THR A 37 60.85 -22.78 22.18
N ARG A 38 61.97 -22.09 22.48
CA ARG A 38 62.03 -20.63 22.60
C ARG A 38 62.11 -19.89 21.26
N LEU A 39 62.77 -20.45 20.25
CA LEU A 39 63.08 -19.79 18.98
C LEU A 39 62.41 -20.53 17.79
N PRO A 40 61.36 -19.97 17.19
CA PRO A 40 60.80 -20.52 15.95
C PRO A 40 61.72 -20.22 14.77
N LEU A 41 61.81 -21.16 13.83
CA LEU A 41 62.46 -20.94 12.54
C LEU A 41 61.55 -20.04 11.68
N LEU A 42 62.08 -18.92 11.21
CA LEU A 42 61.38 -18.01 10.30
C LEU A 42 61.72 -18.39 8.86
N VAL A 43 60.70 -18.59 8.03
CA VAL A 43 60.85 -18.87 6.59
C VAL A 43 60.22 -17.74 5.79
N GLU A 44 61.05 -17.07 4.99
CA GLU A 44 60.68 -15.90 4.20
C GLU A 44 60.27 -16.28 2.78
N LEU A 45 59.10 -15.80 2.33
CA LEU A 45 58.65 -15.94 0.94
C LEU A 45 59.02 -14.67 0.15
N TRP A 46 60.03 -14.78 -0.70
CA TRP A 46 60.46 -13.71 -1.60
C TRP A 46 59.95 -13.92 -3.03
N HIS A 47 59.32 -12.90 -3.61
CA HIS A 47 59.17 -12.78 -5.05
C HIS A 47 60.50 -12.34 -5.66
N LYS A 48 60.94 -13.01 -6.72
CA LYS A 48 62.16 -12.67 -7.48
C LYS A 48 61.83 -12.51 -8.96
N ASP A 49 62.35 -11.45 -9.55
CA ASP A 49 62.27 -11.13 -10.97
C ASP A 49 63.66 -10.64 -11.45
N LYS A 50 63.88 -10.66 -12.77
CA LYS A 50 65.17 -10.28 -13.37
C LYS A 50 65.30 -8.77 -13.61
N MET A 51 64.20 -8.01 -13.58
CA MET A 51 64.16 -6.59 -13.93
C MET A 51 63.82 -5.67 -12.74
N THR A 52 63.26 -6.23 -11.67
CA THR A 52 62.86 -5.51 -10.44
C THR A 52 63.62 -6.04 -9.21
N LYS A 53 63.51 -5.35 -8.07
CA LYS A 53 64.13 -5.80 -6.82
C LYS A 53 63.31 -6.92 -6.18
N ASP A 54 63.99 -7.88 -5.57
CA ASP A 54 63.37 -8.92 -4.75
C ASP A 54 62.39 -8.31 -3.72
N LEU A 55 61.17 -8.83 -3.69
CA LEU A 55 60.08 -8.33 -2.83
C LEU A 55 59.68 -9.41 -1.82
N LEU A 56 59.83 -9.12 -0.54
CA LEU A 56 59.42 -10.01 0.54
C LEU A 56 57.88 -9.97 0.68
N ILE A 57 57.21 -11.07 0.35
CA ILE A 57 55.74 -11.17 0.32
C ILE A 57 55.18 -11.49 1.72
N GLY A 58 55.88 -12.34 2.48
CA GLY A 58 55.40 -12.82 3.76
C GLY A 58 56.38 -13.74 4.49
N VAL A 59 56.03 -14.09 5.72
CA VAL A 59 56.83 -14.95 6.61
C VAL A 59 55.96 -16.08 7.17
N ALA A 60 56.53 -17.29 7.23
CA ALA A 60 56.01 -18.44 7.94
C ALA A 60 56.82 -18.67 9.23
N ARG A 61 56.16 -19.17 10.29
CA ARG A 61 56.79 -19.43 11.60
C ARG A 61 56.72 -20.93 11.92
N ILE A 62 57.85 -21.61 11.79
CA ILE A 62 58.00 -23.05 12.05
C ILE A 62 58.40 -23.25 13.52
N GLN A 63 57.61 -24.01 14.27
CA GLN A 63 57.89 -24.33 15.67
C GLN A 63 58.73 -25.61 15.76
N LEU A 64 60.06 -25.45 15.89
CA LEU A 64 61.01 -26.57 15.84
C LEU A 64 60.78 -27.62 16.93
N SER A 65 60.24 -27.24 18.10
CA SER A 65 59.96 -28.18 19.19
C SER A 65 58.95 -29.27 18.84
N ASN A 66 58.15 -29.10 17.77
CA ASN A 66 57.17 -30.10 17.35
C ASN A 66 57.83 -31.46 17.06
N VAL A 67 59.02 -31.49 16.45
CA VAL A 67 59.75 -32.74 16.13
C VAL A 67 60.18 -33.52 17.38
N LEU A 68 60.33 -32.85 18.52
CA LEU A 68 60.70 -33.49 19.80
C LEU A 68 59.55 -34.34 20.35
N THR A 69 58.31 -34.11 19.91
CA THR A 69 57.11 -34.85 20.31
C THR A 69 56.79 -36.05 19.42
N SER A 70 57.43 -36.17 18.25
CA SER A 70 57.27 -37.31 17.34
C SER A 70 57.86 -38.60 17.92
N GLU A 71 57.39 -39.75 17.42
CA GLU A 71 57.93 -41.06 17.78
C GLU A 71 59.45 -41.16 17.54
N LYS A 72 60.18 -41.71 18.52
CA LYS A 72 61.62 -41.98 18.42
C LYS A 72 61.85 -43.35 17.78
N THR A 73 62.14 -43.36 16.48
CA THR A 73 62.53 -44.57 15.75
C THR A 73 64.04 -44.80 15.87
N ARG A 74 64.48 -46.05 15.99
CA ARG A 74 65.91 -46.40 16.04
C ARG A 74 66.43 -46.77 14.65
N PHE A 75 67.58 -46.22 14.27
CA PHE A 75 68.31 -46.60 13.04
C PHE A 75 69.79 -46.87 13.33
N LEU A 76 70.52 -47.39 12.33
CA LEU A 76 71.96 -47.63 12.42
C LEU A 76 72.72 -46.48 11.73
N GLY A 77 73.68 -45.87 12.44
CA GLY A 77 74.53 -44.80 11.91
C GLY A 77 75.63 -45.31 10.96
N PRO A 78 76.31 -44.40 10.23
CA PRO A 78 77.33 -44.73 9.24
C PRO A 78 78.55 -45.53 9.76
N HIS A 79 78.78 -45.57 11.08
CA HIS A 79 79.85 -46.34 11.72
C HIS A 79 79.31 -47.44 12.65
N GLY A 80 78.04 -47.80 12.53
CA GLY A 80 77.41 -48.92 13.26
C GLY A 80 76.84 -48.57 14.63
N GLU A 81 76.83 -47.29 15.02
CA GLU A 81 76.15 -46.83 16.24
C GLU A 81 74.62 -46.95 16.13
N GLN A 82 73.94 -47.04 17.28
CA GLN A 82 72.48 -46.93 17.35
C GLN A 82 72.10 -45.46 17.49
N CYS A 83 71.46 -44.91 16.46
CA CYS A 83 70.97 -43.53 16.42
C CYS A 83 69.45 -43.49 16.55
N TRP A 84 68.91 -42.33 16.96
CA TRP A 84 67.47 -42.10 17.04
C TRP A 84 67.03 -41.06 16.02
N ARG A 85 65.97 -41.35 15.27
CA ARG A 85 65.34 -40.44 14.31
C ARG A 85 63.93 -40.08 14.77
N GLN A 86 63.65 -38.79 14.81
CA GLN A 86 62.30 -38.22 14.92
C GLN A 86 62.01 -37.43 13.64
N THR A 87 60.84 -37.61 13.05
CA THR A 87 60.40 -36.86 11.87
C THR A 87 59.03 -36.24 12.13
N PHE A 88 58.80 -35.03 11.63
CA PHE A 88 57.57 -34.27 11.80
C PHE A 88 57.25 -33.50 10.52
N SER A 89 55.99 -33.51 10.10
CA SER A 89 55.52 -32.91 8.86
C SER A 89 54.26 -32.08 9.11
N GLU A 90 54.22 -30.85 8.61
CA GLU A 90 53.11 -29.91 8.86
C GLU A 90 52.92 -28.96 7.68
N GLN A 91 51.70 -28.47 7.49
CA GLN A 91 51.33 -27.45 6.50
C GLN A 91 50.90 -26.17 7.23
N ILE A 92 51.74 -25.13 7.17
CA ILE A 92 51.53 -23.86 7.90
C ILE A 92 51.22 -22.70 6.97
N ILE A 93 50.57 -21.66 7.50
CA ILE A 93 50.20 -20.45 6.74
C ILE A 93 51.39 -19.48 6.64
N ILE A 94 51.63 -18.95 5.44
CA ILE A 94 52.52 -17.81 5.21
C ILE A 94 51.69 -16.53 5.36
N THR A 95 52.04 -15.68 6.33
CA THR A 95 51.35 -14.40 6.59
C THR A 95 52.03 -13.22 5.89
N ALA A 96 51.22 -12.32 5.33
CA ALA A 96 51.69 -11.05 4.75
C ALA A 96 52.33 -10.14 5.80
N ILE A 97 53.21 -9.24 5.36
CA ILE A 97 53.95 -8.30 6.22
C ILE A 97 53.25 -6.93 6.34
N GLU A 98 52.63 -6.46 5.25
CA GLU A 98 51.88 -5.20 5.22
C GLU A 98 50.38 -5.45 5.04
N GLY A 99 49.56 -4.76 5.83
CA GLY A 99 48.10 -4.70 5.64
C GLY A 99 47.33 -5.97 5.98
N SER A 100 46.95 -6.11 7.27
CA SER A 100 46.14 -7.20 7.85
C SER A 100 46.76 -8.61 7.81
N LYS A 101 46.31 -9.51 8.70
CA LYS A 101 46.90 -10.86 8.90
C LYS A 101 46.46 -11.87 7.82
N ASN A 102 46.58 -11.49 6.55
CA ASN A 102 46.09 -12.29 5.43
C ASN A 102 47.02 -13.47 5.12
N LYS A 103 46.40 -14.62 4.85
CA LYS A 103 47.04 -15.82 4.28
C LYS A 103 47.49 -15.52 2.86
N VAL A 104 48.80 -15.52 2.62
CA VAL A 104 49.41 -15.37 1.29
C VAL A 104 49.42 -16.72 0.56
N ALA A 105 49.93 -17.73 1.25
CA ALA A 105 50.11 -19.09 0.77
C ALA A 105 50.17 -20.07 1.95
N GLU A 106 50.37 -21.36 1.68
CA GLU A 106 50.72 -22.36 2.67
C GLU A 106 52.07 -23.00 2.33
N LEU A 107 52.81 -23.39 3.36
CA LEU A 107 54.10 -24.07 3.29
C LEU A 107 53.95 -25.44 3.94
N SER A 108 53.97 -26.49 3.10
CA SER A 108 54.19 -27.87 3.58
C SER A 108 55.69 -28.07 3.80
N TYR A 109 56.06 -28.60 4.97
CA TYR A 109 57.45 -28.87 5.32
C TYR A 109 57.63 -30.19 6.08
N ILE A 110 58.86 -30.70 6.09
CA ILE A 110 59.27 -31.87 6.88
C ILE A 110 60.54 -31.50 7.65
N ILE A 111 60.55 -31.75 8.97
CA ILE A 111 61.75 -31.70 9.81
C ILE A 111 62.10 -33.14 10.19
N THR A 112 63.38 -33.49 10.08
CA THR A 112 63.95 -34.70 10.67
C THR A 112 65.06 -34.29 11.64
N LEU A 113 65.02 -34.83 12.86
CA LEU A 113 66.06 -34.71 13.87
C LEU A 113 66.71 -36.08 14.07
N GLU A 114 68.04 -36.13 14.03
CA GLU A 114 68.82 -37.35 14.20
C GLU A 114 69.80 -37.20 15.37
N ASP A 115 69.62 -38.03 16.40
CA ASP A 115 70.46 -38.09 17.58
C ASP A 115 71.47 -39.24 17.43
N TYR A 116 72.73 -38.86 17.22
CA TYR A 116 73.90 -39.75 17.09
C TYR A 116 74.56 -40.06 18.45
N GLY A 117 74.00 -39.56 19.57
CA GLY A 117 74.51 -39.77 20.91
C GLY A 117 75.70 -38.88 21.27
N LEU A 118 76.47 -39.31 22.29
CA LEU A 118 77.58 -38.53 22.82
C LEU A 118 78.74 -38.40 21.82
N VAL A 119 79.22 -37.16 21.64
CA VAL A 119 80.33 -36.83 20.74
C VAL A 119 81.60 -37.58 21.18
N LYS A 120 82.05 -38.52 20.34
CA LYS A 120 83.34 -39.21 20.49
C LYS A 120 84.45 -38.19 20.21
N VAL A 121 85.16 -37.74 21.25
CA VAL A 121 86.34 -36.88 21.12
C VAL A 121 87.37 -37.62 20.27
N ARG A 122 87.65 -37.11 19.06
CA ARG A 122 88.81 -37.56 18.26
C ARG A 122 90.05 -36.84 18.76
N GLU A 123 91.11 -37.62 18.96
CA GLU A 123 92.34 -37.16 19.59
C GLU A 123 93.08 -36.15 18.72
N VAL A 124 93.53 -35.04 19.33
CA VAL A 124 94.57 -34.19 18.75
C VAL A 124 95.91 -34.78 19.20
N VAL A 125 96.52 -35.61 18.34
CA VAL A 125 97.78 -36.28 18.64
C VAL A 125 98.93 -35.28 18.62
N VAL A 126 99.61 -35.10 19.75
CA VAL A 126 100.87 -34.36 19.86
C VAL A 126 102.00 -35.37 20.01
N SER A 127 102.95 -35.35 19.08
CA SER A 127 104.10 -36.26 19.06
C SER A 127 105.34 -35.62 19.68
N GLU A 128 105.92 -36.26 20.69
CA GLU A 128 107.27 -35.95 21.19
C GLU A 128 108.23 -37.14 20.97
N SER A 129 109.54 -36.87 20.87
CA SER A 129 110.57 -37.87 20.54
C SER A 129 111.98 -37.39 20.95
N SER A 130 112.95 -38.32 21.08
CA SER A 130 114.41 -38.12 21.34
C SER A 130 114.79 -38.15 22.85
N GLN A 131 115.59 -39.12 23.36
CA GLN A 131 117.09 -39.27 23.34
C GLN A 131 117.84 -38.39 24.40
N SER A 132 118.99 -38.75 25.02
CA SER A 132 119.77 -40.01 25.15
C SER A 132 121.01 -39.91 26.11
N THR A 133 121.38 -41.02 26.80
CA THR A 133 122.75 -41.53 27.21
C THR A 133 123.97 -40.67 27.66
N GLY A 134 124.72 -41.14 28.70
CA GLY A 134 126.17 -40.87 29.01
C GLY A 134 126.49 -40.88 30.54
N GLN A 135 127.45 -41.59 31.18
CA GLN A 135 128.94 -41.83 31.05
C GLN A 135 129.83 -40.67 31.56
N GLN A 136 131.01 -40.80 32.24
CA GLN A 136 131.90 -41.89 32.78
C GLN A 136 132.88 -41.26 33.85
N GLY A 137 133.84 -41.89 34.58
CA GLY A 137 134.27 -43.29 34.82
C GLY A 137 135.70 -43.46 35.46
N SER A 138 135.90 -44.42 36.38
CA SER A 138 137.18 -45.13 36.81
C SER A 138 138.30 -44.53 37.74
N LEU A 139 139.12 -45.45 38.32
CA LEU A 139 140.32 -45.37 39.21
C LEU A 139 141.66 -45.51 38.37
N PRO A 140 142.95 -45.67 38.84
CA PRO A 140 143.48 -46.17 40.16
C PRO A 140 144.92 -45.73 40.67
N ALA A 141 145.38 -46.40 41.75
CA ALA A 141 146.77 -46.88 42.08
C ALA A 141 147.89 -45.99 42.72
N GLN A 142 148.31 -46.37 43.96
CA GLN A 142 149.65 -46.89 44.45
C GLN A 142 151.01 -46.35 43.88
N PRO A 143 152.18 -46.41 44.60
CA PRO A 143 152.68 -47.62 45.34
C PRO A 143 153.76 -47.48 46.51
N LEU A 144 154.15 -48.64 47.10
CA LEU A 144 155.49 -49.08 47.66
C LEU A 144 156.21 -48.26 48.81
N GLN A 145 156.45 -48.83 50.02
CA GLN A 145 157.68 -49.56 50.52
C GLN A 145 158.91 -48.67 50.89
N SER A 146 159.84 -48.98 51.84
CA SER A 146 159.86 -49.80 53.09
C SER A 146 161.29 -49.82 53.72
N THR A 147 161.48 -49.71 55.06
CA THR A 147 162.61 -50.35 55.82
C THR A 147 162.57 -50.15 57.37
N GLU A 148 163.22 -51.09 58.05
CA GLU A 148 163.43 -51.40 59.49
C GLU A 148 164.32 -50.41 60.32
N PRO A 149 164.69 -50.67 61.61
CA PRO A 149 163.82 -50.83 62.80
C PRO A 149 164.35 -50.19 64.13
N LEU A 150 163.43 -49.88 65.08
CA LEU A 150 163.68 -49.61 66.53
C LEU A 150 164.54 -48.36 66.90
N PRO A 151 164.57 -47.87 68.17
CA PRO A 151 164.00 -48.41 69.42
C PRO A 151 162.86 -47.55 70.04
N GLU A 152 162.61 -47.71 71.35
CA GLU A 152 161.41 -47.25 72.06
C GLU A 152 161.26 -45.71 72.14
N PRO A 153 160.15 -45.10 71.65
CA PRO A 153 160.10 -43.68 71.36
C PRO A 153 159.28 -42.87 72.38
N ARG A 154 159.48 -43.03 73.71
CA ARG A 154 158.64 -42.33 74.73
C ARG A 154 159.27 -41.12 75.41
N GLU A 155 160.55 -40.83 75.20
CA GLU A 155 161.24 -39.68 75.84
C GLU A 155 162.08 -38.81 74.89
N THR A 156 162.09 -39.13 73.59
CA THR A 156 162.72 -38.35 72.51
C THR A 156 162.06 -36.97 72.31
N LEU A 157 162.80 -36.00 71.77
CA LEU A 157 162.25 -34.67 71.43
C LEU A 157 161.20 -34.80 70.32
N GLU A 158 161.44 -35.73 69.41
CA GLU A 158 160.58 -36.17 68.32
C GLU A 158 159.24 -36.70 68.85
N TYR A 159 159.21 -37.38 70.00
CA TYR A 159 157.98 -37.85 70.63
C TYR A 159 157.15 -36.70 71.23
N LYS A 160 157.81 -35.71 71.83
CA LYS A 160 157.12 -34.51 72.35
C LYS A 160 156.50 -33.71 71.20
N ALA A 161 157.25 -33.49 70.12
CA ALA A 161 156.73 -32.88 68.91
C ALA A 161 155.61 -33.70 68.25
N ALA A 162 155.70 -35.04 68.26
CA ALA A 162 154.64 -35.91 67.75
C ALA A 162 153.35 -35.82 68.60
N LEU A 163 153.48 -35.79 69.93
CA LEU A 163 152.35 -35.63 70.85
C LEU A 163 151.71 -34.24 70.74
N GLU A 164 152.51 -33.18 70.62
CA GLU A 164 152.03 -31.82 70.34
C GLU A 164 151.29 -31.74 68.99
N LEU A 165 151.80 -32.42 67.95
CA LEU A 165 151.12 -32.56 66.65
C LEU A 165 149.85 -33.42 66.72
N GLU A 166 149.79 -34.43 67.61
CA GLU A 166 148.62 -35.27 67.82
C GLU A 166 147.51 -34.48 68.54
N MET A 167 147.84 -33.78 69.63
CA MET A 167 146.94 -32.84 70.31
C MET A 167 146.48 -31.70 69.39
N TRP A 168 147.36 -31.19 68.52
CA TRP A 168 146.99 -30.18 67.53
C TRP A 168 146.05 -30.75 66.46
N LYS A 169 146.27 -31.98 65.98
CA LYS A 169 145.36 -32.65 65.04
C LYS A 169 143.99 -32.89 65.67
N GLU A 170 143.93 -33.42 66.90
CA GLU A 170 142.69 -33.60 67.66
C GLU A 170 141.91 -32.28 67.80
N MET A 171 142.61 -31.19 68.15
CA MET A 171 142.03 -29.85 68.21
C MET A 171 141.53 -29.34 66.84
N GLN A 172 142.28 -29.58 65.74
CA GLN A 172 141.81 -29.22 64.40
C GLN A 172 140.64 -30.09 63.92
N GLU A 173 140.61 -31.37 64.30
CA GLU A 173 139.54 -32.30 63.97
C GLU A 173 138.25 -31.93 64.70
N ASP A 174 138.28 -31.66 66.01
CA ASP A 174 137.11 -31.16 66.73
C ASP A 174 136.62 -29.80 66.18
N LEU A 175 137.54 -28.88 65.87
CA LEU A 175 137.20 -27.61 65.21
C LEU A 175 136.54 -27.82 63.84
N PHE A 176 137.02 -28.77 63.03
CA PHE A 176 136.44 -29.10 61.73
C PHE A 176 135.07 -29.77 61.88
N VAL A 177 134.97 -30.78 62.76
CA VAL A 177 133.74 -31.53 63.04
C VAL A 177 132.66 -30.61 63.60
N ASN A 178 133.00 -29.68 64.50
CA ASN A 178 132.04 -28.72 65.04
C ASN A 178 131.66 -27.62 64.03
N GLN A 179 132.56 -27.23 63.12
CA GLN A 179 132.20 -26.40 61.97
C GLN A 179 131.28 -27.13 60.98
N LEU A 180 131.50 -28.42 60.73
CA LEU A 180 130.66 -29.24 59.86
C LEU A 180 129.25 -29.40 60.45
N LYS A 181 129.14 -29.88 61.70
CA LYS A 181 127.87 -29.97 62.45
C LYS A 181 127.12 -28.63 62.45
N LYS A 182 127.82 -27.51 62.60
CA LYS A 182 127.21 -26.16 62.57
C LYS A 182 126.68 -25.79 61.18
N LYS A 183 127.38 -26.13 60.10
CA LYS A 183 126.89 -25.94 58.72
C LYS A 183 125.67 -26.83 58.43
N GLU A 184 125.75 -28.10 58.78
CA GLU A 184 124.66 -29.08 58.62
C GLU A 184 123.40 -28.64 59.38
N LEU A 185 123.55 -28.19 60.64
CA LEU A 185 122.46 -27.65 61.44
C LEU A 185 121.81 -26.42 60.79
N VAL A 186 122.60 -25.47 60.28
CA VAL A 186 122.09 -24.27 59.59
C VAL A 186 121.36 -24.64 58.29
N HIS A 187 121.90 -25.57 57.49
CA HIS A 187 121.23 -26.04 56.28
C HIS A 187 119.92 -26.79 56.59
N MET A 188 119.91 -27.64 57.63
CA MET A 188 118.71 -28.36 58.07
C MET A 188 117.65 -27.42 58.65
N GLN A 189 118.05 -26.37 59.38
CA GLN A 189 117.16 -25.31 59.85
C GLN A 189 116.55 -24.53 58.68
N ALA A 190 117.36 -24.09 57.71
CA ALA A 190 116.86 -23.39 56.53
C ALA A 190 115.88 -24.23 55.69
N LEU A 191 116.14 -25.54 55.54
CA LEU A 191 115.22 -26.47 54.88
C LEU A 191 113.91 -26.66 55.66
N ALA A 192 113.97 -26.75 57.00
CA ALA A 192 112.78 -26.85 57.85
C ALA A 192 111.93 -25.56 57.81
N GLU A 193 112.57 -24.38 57.74
CA GLU A 193 111.88 -23.09 57.58
C GLU A 193 111.25 -22.95 56.18
N GLU A 194 111.97 -23.30 55.12
CA GLU A 194 111.45 -23.30 53.74
C GLU A 194 110.30 -24.30 53.53
N TRP A 195 110.35 -25.45 54.20
CA TRP A 195 109.26 -26.42 54.21
C TRP A 195 108.05 -25.87 54.96
N LYS A 196 108.24 -25.35 56.18
CA LYS A 196 107.20 -24.74 57.02
C LYS A 196 106.58 -23.49 56.38
N ARG A 197 107.32 -22.76 55.55
CA ARG A 197 106.81 -21.65 54.73
C ARG A 197 105.89 -22.17 53.63
N ARG A 198 106.34 -23.13 52.81
CA ARG A 198 105.51 -23.74 51.74
C ARG A 198 104.29 -24.48 52.28
N ASP A 199 104.38 -25.07 53.47
CA ASP A 199 103.26 -25.75 54.12
C ASP A 199 102.16 -24.75 54.47
N LYS A 200 102.50 -23.64 55.15
CA LYS A 200 101.58 -22.52 55.40
C LYS A 200 101.01 -21.90 54.13
N GLU A 201 101.81 -21.78 53.06
CA GLU A 201 101.33 -21.27 51.77
C GLU A 201 100.29 -22.20 51.12
N ARG A 202 100.51 -23.53 51.20
CA ARG A 202 99.52 -24.54 50.80
C ARG A 202 98.26 -24.49 51.67
N GLU A 203 98.39 -24.45 52.99
CA GLU A 203 97.27 -24.33 53.93
C GLU A 203 96.45 -23.06 53.66
N ALA A 204 97.10 -21.92 53.46
CA ALA A 204 96.44 -20.64 53.16
C ALA A 204 95.67 -20.69 51.84
N LEU A 205 96.23 -21.30 50.79
CA LEU A 205 95.56 -21.48 49.51
C LEU A 205 94.34 -22.41 49.63
N VAL A 206 94.48 -23.55 50.32
CA VAL A 206 93.37 -24.49 50.58
C VAL A 206 92.29 -23.80 51.41
N LYS A 207 92.64 -23.09 52.49
CA LYS A 207 91.68 -22.35 53.33
C LYS A 207 90.95 -21.26 52.55
N LYS A 208 91.64 -20.54 51.65
CA LYS A 208 91.01 -19.57 50.74
C LYS A 208 90.01 -20.26 49.80
N LYS A 209 90.40 -21.40 49.22
CA LYS A 209 89.52 -22.15 48.30
C LYS A 209 88.30 -22.75 49.01
N VAL A 210 88.46 -23.29 50.22
CA VAL A 210 87.32 -23.74 51.04
C VAL A 210 86.34 -22.59 51.28
N ALA A 211 86.82 -21.40 51.69
CA ALA A 211 85.96 -20.23 51.88
C ALA A 211 85.27 -19.75 50.59
N GLU A 212 85.98 -19.76 49.45
CA GLU A 212 85.39 -19.47 48.14
C GLU A 212 84.28 -20.47 47.77
N TYR A 213 84.48 -21.77 48.05
CA TYR A 213 83.47 -22.81 47.80
C TYR A 213 82.27 -22.74 48.76
N THR A 214 82.46 -22.47 50.06
CA THR A 214 81.34 -22.32 51.01
C THR A 214 80.42 -21.17 50.62
N ILE A 215 80.98 -20.02 50.22
CA ILE A 215 80.19 -18.86 49.75
C ILE A 215 79.41 -19.21 48.47
N LEU A 216 80.02 -19.98 47.55
CA LEU A 216 79.34 -20.44 46.34
C LEU A 216 78.23 -21.46 46.66
N GLU A 217 78.46 -22.36 47.62
CA GLU A 217 77.47 -23.33 48.08
C GLU A 217 76.26 -22.64 48.72
N GLU A 218 76.47 -21.68 49.63
CA GLU A 218 75.41 -20.86 50.22
C GLU A 218 74.59 -20.11 49.16
N GLN A 219 75.25 -19.57 48.13
CA GLN A 219 74.57 -18.91 47.00
C GLN A 219 73.73 -19.89 46.17
N LEU A 220 74.23 -21.10 45.91
CA LEU A 220 73.51 -22.15 45.18
C LEU A 220 72.32 -22.69 45.99
N GLN A 221 72.50 -22.98 47.28
CA GLN A 221 71.43 -23.41 48.18
C GLN A 221 70.32 -22.35 48.26
N LYS A 222 70.68 -21.06 48.37
CA LYS A 222 69.71 -19.96 48.33
C LYS A 222 68.99 -19.86 46.97
N ALA A 223 69.73 -19.97 45.86
CA ALA A 223 69.14 -19.92 44.52
C ALA A 223 68.14 -21.06 44.28
N LEU A 224 68.44 -22.27 44.77
CA LEU A 224 67.52 -23.41 44.75
C LEU A 224 66.26 -23.12 45.58
N ALA A 225 66.39 -22.66 46.82
CA ALA A 225 65.24 -22.33 47.67
C ALA A 225 64.34 -21.22 47.06
N ASP A 226 64.95 -20.19 46.45
CA ASP A 226 64.23 -19.13 45.73
C ASP A 226 63.55 -19.66 44.44
N LEU A 227 64.12 -20.67 43.78
CA LEU A 227 63.51 -21.33 42.61
C LEU A 227 62.33 -22.23 43.01
N GLU A 228 62.50 -23.11 44.00
CA GLU A 228 61.39 -23.95 44.50
C GLU A 228 60.21 -23.09 45.00
N LYS A 229 60.50 -21.94 45.62
CA LYS A 229 59.45 -21.01 46.06
C LYS A 229 58.67 -20.41 44.86
N ARG A 230 59.36 -20.07 43.77
CA ARG A 230 58.71 -19.61 42.53
C ARG A 230 57.90 -20.73 41.87
N GLU A 231 58.44 -21.94 41.81
CA GLU A 231 57.75 -23.11 41.25
C GLU A 231 56.46 -23.42 42.01
N ARG A 232 56.51 -23.46 43.36
CA ARG A 232 55.33 -23.62 44.22
C ARG A 232 54.29 -22.52 44.01
N GLN A 233 54.72 -21.27 43.80
CA GLN A 233 53.81 -20.16 43.50
C GLN A 233 53.16 -20.35 42.11
N LEU A 234 53.95 -20.60 41.07
CA LEU A 234 53.45 -20.83 39.71
C LEU A 234 52.48 -22.03 39.63
N ALA A 235 52.74 -23.11 40.38
CA ALA A 235 51.84 -24.25 40.46
C ALA A 235 50.48 -23.90 41.11
N ASN A 236 50.48 -23.01 42.13
CA ASN A 236 49.26 -22.48 42.72
C ASN A 236 48.52 -21.56 41.75
N ASP A 237 49.22 -20.59 41.15
CA ASP A 237 48.67 -19.64 40.19
C ASP A 237 48.06 -20.36 38.97
N GLU A 238 48.74 -21.40 38.45
CA GLU A 238 48.22 -22.27 37.41
C GLU A 238 46.94 -23.01 37.86
N MET A 239 46.87 -23.48 39.09
CA MET A 239 45.68 -24.15 39.61
C MET A 239 44.50 -23.18 39.74
N GLU A 240 44.75 -21.95 40.18
CA GLU A 240 43.72 -20.90 40.24
C GLU A 240 43.26 -20.47 38.84
N MET A 241 44.18 -20.30 37.89
CA MET A 241 43.82 -20.02 36.49
C MET A 241 43.03 -21.16 35.84
N LYS A 242 43.37 -22.43 36.14
CA LYS A 242 42.60 -23.61 35.68
C LYS A 242 41.19 -23.62 36.28
N LYS A 243 41.03 -23.32 37.59
CA LYS A 243 39.72 -23.20 38.26
C LYS A 243 38.89 -22.05 37.68
N LEU A 244 39.48 -20.85 37.55
CA LEU A 244 38.80 -19.67 37.03
C LEU A 244 38.36 -19.84 35.58
N LYS A 245 39.20 -20.47 34.74
CA LYS A 245 38.85 -20.83 33.37
C LYS A 245 37.67 -21.81 33.32
N ALA A 246 37.69 -22.87 34.14
CA ALA A 246 36.59 -23.82 34.20
C ALA A 246 35.27 -23.17 34.66
N GLN A 247 35.33 -22.30 35.69
CA GLN A 247 34.17 -21.53 36.13
C GLN A 247 33.61 -20.63 35.02
N LEU A 248 34.48 -19.88 34.34
CA LEU A 248 34.09 -19.01 33.23
C LEU A 248 33.47 -19.81 32.07
N GLN A 249 33.96 -21.02 31.77
CA GLN A 249 33.38 -21.91 30.78
C GLN A 249 31.95 -22.34 31.18
N LEU A 250 31.75 -22.81 32.41
CA LEU A 250 30.42 -23.18 32.93
C LEU A 250 29.44 -22.00 32.91
N ASP A 251 29.91 -20.78 33.21
CA ASP A 251 29.05 -19.58 33.19
C ASP A 251 28.73 -19.11 31.77
N CYS A 252 29.64 -19.31 30.80
CA CYS A 252 29.36 -19.11 29.38
C CYS A 252 28.33 -20.13 28.86
N GLU A 253 28.51 -21.42 29.19
CA GLU A 253 27.58 -22.50 28.83
C GLU A 253 26.18 -22.25 29.42
N ARG A 254 26.11 -21.87 30.71
CA ARG A 254 24.87 -21.48 31.39
C ARG A 254 24.18 -20.29 30.71
N SER A 255 24.91 -19.22 30.41
CA SER A 255 24.35 -18.03 29.74
C SER A 255 23.89 -18.32 28.31
N ILE A 256 24.55 -19.24 27.61
CA ILE A 256 24.11 -19.75 26.31
C ILE A 256 22.81 -20.55 26.46
N GLN A 257 22.73 -21.45 27.43
CA GLN A 257 21.54 -22.28 27.70
C GLN A 257 20.33 -21.41 28.10
N GLU A 258 20.50 -20.48 29.06
CA GLU A 258 19.46 -19.53 29.47
C GLU A 258 18.92 -18.71 28.28
N ARG A 259 19.81 -18.26 27.40
CA ARG A 259 19.44 -17.55 26.16
C ARG A 259 18.69 -18.45 25.18
N GLN A 260 19.12 -19.70 25.00
CA GLN A 260 18.43 -20.67 24.15
C GLN A 260 17.04 -21.02 24.68
N ASP A 261 16.90 -21.23 25.99
CA ASP A 261 15.61 -21.46 26.66
C ASP A 261 14.68 -20.25 26.54
N SER A 262 15.21 -19.03 26.68
CA SER A 262 14.45 -17.80 26.45
C SER A 262 13.99 -17.66 24.99
N ILE A 263 14.86 -17.97 24.03
CA ILE A 263 14.51 -17.98 22.60
C ILE A 263 13.47 -19.06 22.30
N ARG A 264 13.52 -20.23 22.95
CA ARG A 264 12.52 -21.28 22.79
C ARG A 264 11.15 -20.81 23.29
N ARG A 265 11.05 -20.30 24.52
CA ARG A 265 9.79 -19.77 25.10
C ARG A 265 9.15 -18.72 24.18
N VAL A 266 9.91 -17.69 23.78
CA VAL A 266 9.39 -16.62 22.91
C VAL A 266 8.94 -17.16 21.53
N ARG A 267 9.55 -18.23 21.01
CA ARG A 267 9.07 -18.90 19.78
C ARG A 267 7.78 -19.67 20.03
N GLU A 268 7.67 -20.39 21.14
CA GLU A 268 6.48 -21.13 21.56
C GLU A 268 5.29 -20.18 21.77
N ASP A 269 5.50 -19.07 22.48
CA ASP A 269 4.52 -17.99 22.68
C ASP A 269 4.07 -17.38 21.33
N CYS A 270 5.01 -17.08 20.43
CA CYS A 270 4.69 -16.56 19.09
C CYS A 270 3.90 -17.57 18.24
N MET A 271 4.24 -18.86 18.29
CA MET A 271 3.50 -19.91 17.56
C MET A 271 2.08 -20.05 18.10
N HIS A 272 1.91 -20.12 19.42
CA HIS A 272 0.60 -20.16 20.06
C HIS A 272 -0.26 -18.94 19.72
N GLN A 273 0.34 -17.74 19.69
CA GLN A 273 -0.38 -16.52 19.26
C GLN A 273 -0.80 -16.58 17.79
N ILE A 274 0.03 -17.12 16.89
CA ILE A 274 -0.32 -17.33 15.47
C ILE A 274 -1.44 -18.36 15.32
N GLU A 275 -1.44 -19.44 16.10
CA GLU A 275 -2.51 -20.44 16.12
C GLU A 275 -3.82 -19.88 16.66
N LEU A 276 -3.76 -19.06 17.72
CA LEU A 276 -4.91 -18.35 18.25
C LEU A 276 -5.52 -17.38 17.22
N GLU A 277 -4.72 -16.55 16.54
CA GLU A 277 -5.25 -15.66 15.50
C GLU A 277 -5.75 -16.43 14.26
N ARG A 278 -5.14 -17.56 13.90
CA ARG A 278 -5.66 -18.45 12.85
C ARG A 278 -7.02 -19.05 13.20
N SER A 279 -7.22 -19.50 14.44
CA SER A 279 -8.51 -20.04 14.88
C SER A 279 -9.61 -18.96 14.91
N LYS A 280 -9.28 -17.74 15.36
CA LYS A 280 -10.18 -16.58 15.27
C LYS A 280 -10.52 -16.21 13.83
N ALA A 281 -9.54 -16.20 12.93
CA ALA A 281 -9.77 -15.92 11.51
C ALA A 281 -10.74 -16.94 10.88
N LYS A 282 -10.51 -18.24 11.13
CA LYS A 282 -11.39 -19.34 10.68
C LYS A 282 -12.81 -19.19 11.23
N GLN A 283 -12.95 -18.87 12.52
CA GLN A 283 -14.26 -18.62 13.15
C GLN A 283 -14.98 -17.42 12.49
N LEU A 284 -14.28 -16.32 12.23
CA LEU A 284 -14.83 -15.15 11.54
C LEU A 284 -15.20 -15.43 10.07
N GLU A 285 -14.47 -16.31 9.39
CA GLU A 285 -14.82 -16.77 8.03
C GLU A 285 -16.09 -17.63 8.02
N GLU A 286 -16.25 -18.53 9.00
CA GLU A 286 -17.45 -19.35 9.18
C GLU A 286 -18.68 -18.50 9.59
N ASP A 287 -18.51 -17.55 10.52
CA ASP A 287 -19.55 -16.60 10.91
C ASP A 287 -19.96 -15.69 9.75
N LYS A 288 -18.99 -15.20 8.96
CA LYS A 288 -19.22 -14.43 7.74
C LYS A 288 -20.02 -15.25 6.71
N LEU A 289 -19.65 -16.50 6.47
CA LEU A 289 -20.36 -17.37 5.53
C LEU A 289 -21.81 -17.61 5.98
N ARG A 290 -22.04 -17.88 7.27
CA ARG A 290 -23.39 -18.03 7.84
C ARG A 290 -24.22 -16.75 7.69
N LEU A 291 -23.63 -15.58 7.96
CA LEU A 291 -24.31 -14.30 7.79
C LEU A 291 -24.63 -14.00 6.31
N GLN A 292 -23.72 -14.34 5.38
CA GLN A 292 -23.97 -14.21 3.94
C GLN A 292 -25.11 -15.12 3.47
N GLN A 293 -25.20 -16.35 3.98
CA GLN A 293 -26.34 -17.25 3.71
C GLN A 293 -27.65 -16.67 4.26
N GLN A 294 -27.66 -16.16 5.51
CA GLN A 294 -28.85 -15.53 6.10
C GLN A 294 -29.33 -14.30 5.33
N VAL A 295 -28.41 -13.48 4.81
CA VAL A 295 -28.73 -12.34 3.93
C VAL A 295 -29.32 -12.82 2.60
N GLN A 296 -28.72 -13.83 1.95
CA GLN A 296 -29.25 -14.39 0.70
C GLN A 296 -30.65 -15.00 0.88
N GLU A 297 -30.91 -15.70 1.99
CA GLU A 297 -32.23 -16.18 2.36
C GLU A 297 -33.23 -15.04 2.58
N ALA A 298 -32.84 -13.99 3.29
CA ALA A 298 -33.69 -12.83 3.56
C ALA A 298 -34.02 -12.08 2.26
N GLU A 299 -33.03 -11.85 1.39
CA GLU A 299 -33.24 -11.31 0.05
C GLU A 299 -34.18 -12.18 -0.79
N HIS A 300 -34.05 -13.50 -0.73
CA HIS A 300 -34.94 -14.41 -1.46
C HIS A 300 -36.38 -14.33 -0.93
N LYS A 301 -36.56 -14.28 0.40
CA LYS A 301 -37.88 -14.09 1.05
C LYS A 301 -38.50 -12.74 0.67
N VAL A 302 -37.73 -11.65 0.61
CA VAL A 302 -38.19 -10.34 0.12
C VAL A 302 -38.59 -10.44 -1.36
N LYS A 303 -37.75 -11.01 -2.23
CA LYS A 303 -38.04 -11.19 -3.68
C LYS A 303 -39.23 -12.11 -3.96
N LEU A 304 -39.66 -12.94 -3.01
CA LEU A 304 -40.93 -13.69 -3.07
C LEU A 304 -42.10 -12.80 -2.65
N LEU A 305 -42.02 -12.14 -1.49
CA LEU A 305 -43.06 -11.23 -0.99
C LEU A 305 -43.35 -10.06 -1.95
N GLU A 306 -42.33 -9.55 -2.65
CA GLU A 306 -42.49 -8.55 -3.72
C GLU A 306 -43.33 -9.08 -4.89
N LYS A 307 -43.12 -10.33 -5.30
CA LYS A 307 -43.91 -10.99 -6.36
C LYS A 307 -45.34 -11.26 -5.91
N GLU A 308 -45.52 -11.75 -4.69
CA GLU A 308 -46.84 -11.97 -4.09
C GLU A 308 -47.61 -10.65 -3.95
N PHE A 309 -46.95 -9.57 -3.54
CA PHE A 309 -47.55 -8.23 -3.46
C PHE A 309 -47.88 -7.66 -4.85
N LEU A 310 -47.04 -7.88 -5.86
CA LEU A 310 -47.34 -7.53 -7.25
C LEU A 310 -48.56 -8.28 -7.79
N GLN A 311 -48.65 -9.59 -7.54
CA GLN A 311 -49.81 -10.41 -7.90
C GLN A 311 -51.07 -9.95 -7.15
N TYR A 312 -50.97 -9.67 -5.86
CA TYR A 312 -52.08 -9.13 -5.07
C TYR A 312 -52.56 -7.76 -5.58
N LYS A 313 -51.63 -6.89 -6.00
CA LYS A 313 -51.95 -5.58 -6.60
C LYS A 313 -52.66 -5.74 -7.95
N ASP A 314 -52.22 -6.69 -8.78
CA ASP A 314 -52.88 -7.00 -10.05
C ASP A 314 -54.30 -7.58 -9.83
N GLN A 315 -54.44 -8.54 -8.91
CA GLN A 315 -55.73 -9.11 -8.48
C GLN A 315 -56.68 -8.04 -7.90
N GLN A 316 -56.15 -7.08 -7.12
CA GLN A 316 -56.93 -5.93 -6.65
C GLN A 316 -57.38 -5.05 -7.81
N SER A 317 -56.49 -4.71 -8.75
CA SER A 317 -56.80 -3.86 -9.90
C SER A 317 -57.82 -4.48 -10.87
N SER A 318 -57.86 -5.81 -10.94
CA SER A 318 -58.74 -6.59 -11.82
C SER A 318 -60.09 -6.97 -11.20
N LYS A 319 -60.36 -6.55 -9.95
CA LYS A 319 -61.64 -6.79 -9.27
C LYS A 319 -62.86 -6.30 -10.06
N PRO A 320 -64.02 -6.98 -9.95
CA PRO A 320 -65.26 -6.54 -10.58
C PRO A 320 -65.64 -5.11 -10.17
N GLU A 321 -65.56 -4.72 -8.90
CA GLU A 321 -65.77 -3.32 -8.46
C GLU A 321 -65.00 -2.27 -9.27
N ILE A 322 -63.72 -2.50 -9.58
CA ILE A 322 -62.90 -1.50 -10.30
C ILE A 322 -63.25 -1.48 -11.79
N ARG A 323 -63.52 -2.66 -12.37
CA ARG A 323 -64.01 -2.78 -13.76
C ARG A 323 -65.37 -2.12 -13.91
N LEU A 324 -66.33 -2.45 -13.04
CA LEU A 324 -67.65 -1.84 -12.96
C LEU A 324 -67.58 -0.34 -12.69
N GLN A 325 -66.64 0.16 -11.86
CA GLN A 325 -66.46 1.60 -11.67
C GLN A 325 -65.96 2.27 -12.96
N SER A 326 -65.08 1.63 -13.73
CA SER A 326 -64.65 2.16 -15.04
C SER A 326 -65.77 2.12 -16.08
N GLU A 327 -66.62 1.09 -16.06
CA GLU A 327 -67.80 0.93 -16.90
C GLU A 327 -68.90 1.94 -16.54
N ILE A 328 -69.16 2.16 -15.24
CA ILE A 328 -70.04 3.23 -14.73
C ILE A 328 -69.54 4.60 -15.18
N ASN A 329 -68.23 4.86 -15.13
CA ASN A 329 -67.66 6.12 -15.59
C ASN A 329 -67.87 6.30 -17.11
N LEU A 330 -67.67 5.25 -17.91
CA LEU A 330 -67.91 5.26 -19.35
C LEU A 330 -69.40 5.47 -19.69
N LEU A 331 -70.29 4.66 -19.10
CA LEU A 331 -71.75 4.77 -19.25
C LEU A 331 -72.28 6.13 -18.77
N THR A 332 -71.63 6.76 -17.78
CA THR A 332 -71.97 8.13 -17.35
C THR A 332 -71.60 9.17 -18.42
N LEU A 333 -70.44 9.03 -19.08
CA LEU A 333 -70.06 9.89 -20.20
C LEU A 333 -70.98 9.70 -21.41
N GLU A 334 -71.29 8.44 -21.76
CA GLU A 334 -72.24 8.11 -22.83
C GLU A 334 -73.63 8.64 -22.53
N LYS A 335 -74.12 8.48 -21.29
CA LYS A 335 -75.38 9.07 -20.83
C LYS A 335 -75.40 10.58 -21.03
N VAL A 336 -74.36 11.30 -20.60
CA VAL A 336 -74.29 12.76 -20.76
C VAL A 336 -74.27 13.17 -22.24
N GLU A 337 -73.61 12.40 -23.11
CA GLU A 337 -73.64 12.66 -24.56
C GLU A 337 -75.02 12.38 -25.18
N LEU A 338 -75.70 11.30 -24.75
CA LEU A 338 -77.05 10.95 -25.16
C LEU A 338 -78.10 11.96 -24.66
N GLU A 339 -77.97 12.46 -23.42
CA GLU A 339 -78.78 13.56 -22.89
C GLU A 339 -78.57 14.84 -23.73
N ARG A 340 -77.33 15.15 -24.11
CA ARG A 340 -77.02 16.29 -25.00
C ARG A 340 -77.63 16.11 -26.40
N LYS A 341 -77.60 14.90 -26.95
CA LYS A 341 -78.23 14.54 -28.24
C LYS A 341 -79.75 14.61 -28.16
N LEU A 342 -80.35 14.12 -27.08
CA LEU A 342 -81.80 14.17 -26.81
C LEU A 342 -82.29 15.61 -26.66
N GLU A 343 -81.57 16.44 -25.92
CA GLU A 343 -81.91 17.85 -25.72
C GLU A 343 -81.81 18.65 -27.03
N SER A 344 -80.76 18.43 -27.82
CA SER A 344 -80.61 19.02 -29.17
C SER A 344 -81.74 18.58 -30.11
N THR A 345 -82.09 17.29 -30.09
CA THR A 345 -83.20 16.73 -30.89
C THR A 345 -84.55 17.27 -30.43
N THR A 346 -84.75 17.48 -29.13
CA THR A 346 -85.99 18.01 -28.53
C THR A 346 -86.17 19.48 -28.86
N LYS A 347 -85.12 20.30 -28.75
CA LYS A 347 -85.08 21.69 -29.25
C LYS A 347 -85.40 21.76 -30.75
N SER A 348 -84.80 20.88 -31.56
CA SER A 348 -85.05 20.80 -33.00
C SER A 348 -86.50 20.40 -33.32
N LYS A 349 -87.04 19.39 -32.65
CA LYS A 349 -88.44 18.94 -32.76
C LYS A 349 -89.42 20.04 -32.35
N LEU A 350 -89.12 20.81 -31.30
CA LEU A 350 -89.92 21.95 -30.87
C LEU A 350 -89.89 23.07 -31.92
N HIS A 351 -88.72 23.40 -32.47
CA HIS A 351 -88.59 24.35 -33.57
C HIS A 351 -89.42 23.93 -34.79
N TYR A 352 -89.29 22.68 -35.27
CA TYR A 352 -90.09 22.20 -36.40
C TYR A 352 -91.61 22.17 -36.10
N LYS A 353 -92.02 21.83 -34.87
CA LYS A 353 -93.44 21.94 -34.44
C LYS A 353 -93.94 23.38 -34.50
N GLN A 354 -93.11 24.36 -34.11
CA GLN A 354 -93.45 25.79 -34.20
C GLN A 354 -93.53 26.26 -35.66
N GLN A 355 -92.58 25.87 -36.52
CA GLN A 355 -92.62 26.23 -37.95
C GLN A 355 -93.82 25.60 -38.66
N TRP A 356 -94.14 24.32 -38.37
CA TRP A 356 -95.35 23.66 -38.87
C TRP A 356 -96.63 24.37 -38.40
N GLY A 357 -96.68 24.79 -37.13
CA GLY A 357 -97.78 25.60 -36.59
C GLY A 357 -97.91 27.00 -37.21
N ARG A 358 -96.81 27.59 -37.70
CA ARG A 358 -96.83 28.83 -38.50
C ARG A 358 -97.35 28.56 -39.92
N ALA A 359 -96.84 27.52 -40.58
CA ALA A 359 -97.28 27.12 -41.92
C ALA A 359 -98.79 26.78 -41.95
N LEU A 360 -99.32 26.09 -40.94
CA LEU A 360 -100.76 25.85 -40.78
C LEU A 360 -101.58 27.15 -40.65
N LYS A 361 -101.07 28.17 -39.96
CA LYS A 361 -101.75 29.47 -39.85
C LYS A 361 -101.72 30.26 -41.16
N GLU A 362 -100.63 30.21 -41.92
CA GLU A 362 -100.59 30.80 -43.26
C GLU A 362 -101.46 30.04 -44.27
N LEU A 363 -101.51 28.71 -44.20
CA LEU A 363 -102.42 27.91 -45.02
C LEU A 363 -103.90 28.24 -44.72
N ALA A 364 -104.25 28.42 -43.44
CA ALA A 364 -105.58 28.88 -43.04
C ALA A 364 -105.89 30.30 -43.55
N ARG A 365 -104.93 31.24 -43.47
CA ARG A 365 -105.06 32.60 -44.03
C ARG A 365 -105.23 32.60 -45.54
N LEU A 366 -104.48 31.76 -46.26
CA LEU A 366 -104.60 31.60 -47.71
C LEU A 366 -105.97 31.02 -48.09
N LYS A 367 -106.42 29.96 -47.42
CA LYS A 367 -107.75 29.37 -47.64
C LYS A 367 -108.88 30.37 -47.34
N GLN A 368 -108.76 31.16 -46.27
CA GLN A 368 -109.74 32.20 -45.96
C GLN A 368 -109.77 33.29 -47.06
N ARG A 369 -108.62 33.82 -47.49
CA ARG A 369 -108.54 34.77 -48.61
C ARG A 369 -109.11 34.20 -49.91
N GLU A 370 -108.89 32.91 -50.19
CA GLU A 370 -109.44 32.24 -51.36
C GLU A 370 -110.98 32.12 -51.28
N GLN A 371 -111.51 31.84 -50.09
CA GLN A 371 -112.96 31.79 -49.85
C GLN A 371 -113.61 33.19 -49.88
N GLU A 372 -112.92 34.23 -49.39
CA GLU A 372 -113.29 35.64 -49.57
C GLU A 372 -113.30 36.03 -51.05
N ASN A 373 -112.26 35.65 -51.81
CA ASN A 373 -112.19 35.83 -53.27
C ASN A 373 -113.23 35.01 -54.04
N ALA A 374 -113.69 33.88 -53.51
CA ALA A 374 -114.81 33.12 -54.07
C ALA A 374 -116.15 33.85 -53.84
N MET A 375 -116.39 34.36 -52.64
CA MET A 375 -117.58 35.18 -52.33
C MET A 375 -117.60 36.50 -53.12
N ALA A 376 -116.44 37.13 -53.34
CA ALA A 376 -116.32 38.33 -54.18
C ALA A 376 -116.65 38.04 -55.66
N ARG A 377 -116.20 36.90 -56.20
CA ARG A 377 -116.59 36.42 -57.54
C ARG A 377 -118.08 36.14 -57.65
N LEU A 378 -118.67 35.49 -56.64
CA LEU A 378 -120.10 35.19 -56.60
C LEU A 378 -120.96 36.47 -56.55
N ARG A 379 -120.55 37.48 -55.75
CA ARG A 379 -121.20 38.80 -55.73
C ARG A 379 -121.14 39.51 -57.07
N LYS A 380 -120.01 39.45 -57.79
CA LYS A 380 -119.92 39.98 -59.16
C LYS A 380 -120.90 39.29 -60.10
N GLN A 381 -120.98 37.96 -60.06
CA GLN A 381 -121.95 37.22 -60.89
C GLN A 381 -123.41 37.55 -60.54
N GLN A 382 -123.72 37.82 -59.27
CA GLN A 382 -125.04 38.32 -58.86
C GLN A 382 -125.32 39.71 -59.43
N GLN A 383 -124.37 40.65 -59.34
CA GLN A 383 -124.51 42.00 -59.92
C GLN A 383 -124.61 41.98 -61.46
N GLU A 384 -123.87 41.08 -62.13
CA GLU A 384 -123.95 40.87 -63.58
C GLU A 384 -125.31 40.29 -63.99
N LEU A 385 -125.88 39.36 -63.21
CA LEU A 385 -127.23 38.84 -63.40
C LEU A 385 -128.33 39.89 -63.14
N GLU A 386 -128.20 40.71 -62.10
CA GLU A 386 -129.10 41.84 -61.83
C GLU A 386 -129.05 42.87 -62.97
N HIS A 387 -127.86 43.20 -63.48
CA HIS A 387 -127.71 44.11 -64.62
C HIS A 387 -128.33 43.53 -65.90
N MET A 388 -128.20 42.22 -66.14
CA MET A 388 -128.90 41.53 -67.24
C MET A 388 -130.42 41.55 -67.07
N ARG A 389 -130.93 41.36 -65.85
CA ARG A 389 -132.38 41.38 -65.55
C ARG A 389 -132.98 42.77 -65.78
N LEU A 390 -132.29 43.83 -65.37
CA LEU A 390 -132.65 45.22 -65.65
C LEU A 390 -132.64 45.55 -67.16
N ARG A 391 -131.70 44.99 -67.93
CA ARG A 391 -131.68 45.16 -69.41
C ARG A 391 -132.84 44.44 -70.10
N TYR A 392 -133.31 43.31 -69.57
CA TYR A 392 -134.47 42.59 -70.11
C TYR A 392 -135.77 43.37 -69.90
N LEU A 393 -136.02 43.86 -68.68
CA LEU A 393 -137.21 44.68 -68.37
C LEU A 393 -137.28 45.93 -69.27
N ALA A 394 -136.17 46.66 -69.42
CA ALA A 394 -136.08 47.84 -70.28
C ALA A 394 -136.16 47.54 -71.80
N ALA A 395 -136.12 46.27 -72.21
CA ALA A 395 -136.39 45.84 -73.58
C ALA A 395 -137.87 45.48 -73.76
N GLU A 396 -138.46 44.79 -72.78
CA GLU A 396 -139.87 44.38 -72.76
C GLU A 396 -140.81 45.60 -72.79
N GLU A 397 -140.58 46.60 -71.93
CA GLU A 397 -141.30 47.88 -71.95
C GLU A 397 -141.21 48.59 -73.32
N LYS A 398 -140.08 48.45 -74.02
CA LYS A 398 -139.80 49.16 -75.27
C LYS A 398 -140.51 48.56 -76.48
N ASP A 399 -140.88 47.28 -76.44
CA ASP A 399 -141.67 46.64 -77.50
C ASP A 399 -143.18 46.80 -77.25
N VAL A 400 -143.64 46.80 -75.98
CA VAL A 400 -145.03 47.17 -75.62
C VAL A 400 -145.38 48.59 -76.11
N VAL A 401 -144.49 49.55 -75.87
CA VAL A 401 -144.65 50.96 -76.31
C VAL A 401 -144.62 51.12 -77.85
N LYS A 402 -144.23 50.10 -78.63
CA LYS A 402 -144.41 50.10 -80.09
C LYS A 402 -145.82 49.67 -80.48
N THR A 403 -146.33 48.59 -79.90
CA THR A 403 -147.66 48.05 -80.21
C THR A 403 -148.77 49.06 -79.88
N GLU A 404 -148.72 49.68 -78.69
CA GLU A 404 -149.67 50.74 -78.28
C GLU A 404 -149.69 51.92 -79.26
N ARG A 405 -148.55 52.20 -79.92
CA ARG A 405 -148.39 53.34 -80.84
C ARG A 405 -148.94 53.08 -82.24
N GLN A 406 -149.26 51.83 -82.59
CA GLN A 406 -149.88 51.49 -83.87
C GLN A 406 -151.42 51.47 -83.73
N GLU A 407 -151.94 50.96 -82.62
CA GLU A 407 -153.38 50.95 -82.31
C GLU A 407 -153.98 52.36 -82.19
N LEU A 408 -153.19 53.33 -81.70
CA LEU A 408 -153.61 54.73 -81.57
C LEU A 408 -153.83 55.48 -82.89
N GLU A 409 -153.24 55.04 -84.01
CA GLU A 409 -153.38 55.73 -85.31
C GLU A 409 -154.61 55.21 -86.10
N GLU A 410 -155.07 53.98 -85.84
CA GLU A 410 -156.28 53.43 -86.48
C GLU A 410 -157.57 53.99 -85.86
N ILE A 411 -157.62 54.09 -84.52
CA ILE A 411 -158.76 54.68 -83.76
C ILE A 411 -159.02 56.14 -84.18
N ARG A 412 -157.99 56.85 -84.67
CA ARG A 412 -158.04 58.24 -85.12
C ARG A 412 -158.96 58.48 -86.32
N ASN A 413 -159.18 57.46 -87.16
CA ASN A 413 -159.97 57.61 -88.39
C ASN A 413 -161.48 57.48 -88.16
N GLU A 414 -161.91 56.68 -87.18
CA GLU A 414 -163.33 56.41 -86.94
C GLU A 414 -164.04 57.54 -86.18
N LEU A 415 -163.31 58.29 -85.33
CA LEU A 415 -163.90 59.34 -84.48
C LEU A 415 -164.18 60.68 -85.20
N ASN A 416 -163.94 60.78 -86.50
CA ASN A 416 -164.08 62.02 -87.27
C ASN A 416 -165.49 62.23 -87.86
N ARG A 417 -166.49 61.46 -87.40
CA ARG A 417 -167.82 61.35 -88.02
C ARG A 417 -168.95 61.62 -87.02
N LEU A 418 -169.23 62.92 -86.80
CA LEU A 418 -170.37 63.53 -86.04
C LEU A 418 -170.16 63.96 -84.57
N ARG A 419 -169.29 64.96 -84.34
CA ARG A 419 -169.55 66.14 -83.47
C ARG A 419 -168.44 67.18 -83.67
N GLN A 420 -168.30 67.84 -84.83
CA GLN A 420 -169.29 68.59 -85.62
C GLN A 420 -169.67 69.95 -85.00
N GLN A 421 -168.83 70.94 -85.31
CA GLN A 421 -169.19 72.33 -85.67
C GLN A 421 -169.76 73.27 -84.60
N GLU A 422 -168.85 73.83 -83.78
CA GLU A 422 -168.63 75.27 -83.54
C GLU A 422 -167.16 75.36 -83.04
N ASP A 423 -166.19 76.02 -83.69
CA ASP A 423 -166.05 77.45 -84.06
C ASP A 423 -166.18 78.36 -82.81
N ARG A 424 -165.25 79.26 -82.45
CA ARG A 424 -164.03 79.71 -83.17
C ARG A 424 -163.11 80.54 -82.25
N GLN A 425 -161.80 80.28 -82.23
CA GLN A 425 -160.70 81.27 -82.42
C GLN A 425 -159.29 80.70 -82.12
N GLN A 426 -158.29 81.31 -82.75
CA GLN A 426 -156.84 81.02 -82.69
C GLN A 426 -156.13 82.40 -82.45
N PRO A 427 -154.80 82.61 -82.67
CA PRO A 427 -153.62 81.74 -82.59
C PRO A 427 -152.54 82.31 -81.57
N PRO A 428 -151.28 82.69 -81.89
CA PRO A 428 -150.13 81.84 -81.52
C PRO A 428 -148.83 82.52 -80.98
N ASP A 429 -147.80 81.68 -80.82
CA ASP A 429 -146.39 81.85 -81.24
C ASP A 429 -145.25 82.42 -80.35
N THR A 430 -144.10 81.77 -80.55
CA THR A 430 -142.69 82.24 -80.45
C THR A 430 -142.01 82.54 -79.09
N SER A 431 -141.30 81.50 -78.63
CA SER A 431 -139.82 81.47 -78.51
C SER A 431 -139.07 81.94 -77.24
N ALA A 432 -138.06 81.11 -76.91
CA ALA A 432 -136.72 81.44 -76.40
C ALA A 432 -136.47 81.92 -74.94
N SER A 433 -135.66 81.08 -74.25
CA SER A 433 -134.50 81.47 -73.41
C SER A 433 -134.63 81.63 -71.88
N ALA A 434 -133.72 80.91 -71.19
CA ALA A 434 -132.99 81.28 -69.96
C ALA A 434 -133.65 81.39 -68.56
N LYS A 435 -132.86 80.89 -67.58
CA LYS A 435 -132.66 81.35 -66.18
C LYS A 435 -133.70 81.06 -65.06
N GLU A 436 -133.16 80.42 -64.02
CA GLU A 436 -133.18 80.81 -62.59
C GLU A 436 -134.50 80.96 -61.79
N ILE A 437 -134.72 80.01 -60.87
CA ILE A 437 -134.74 80.20 -59.39
C ILE A 437 -135.38 81.51 -58.88
N PRO A 438 -136.54 81.45 -58.19
CA PRO A 438 -136.58 81.32 -56.72
C PRO A 438 -137.34 80.07 -56.24
N GLY A 439 -137.27 79.58 -55.00
CA GLY A 439 -137.01 80.27 -53.73
C GLY A 439 -138.35 80.67 -53.08
N ALA A 440 -138.70 80.33 -51.84
CA ALA A 440 -138.01 79.56 -50.79
C ALA A 440 -139.11 78.88 -49.91
N LYS A 441 -139.02 78.43 -48.65
CA LYS A 441 -138.12 78.39 -47.45
C LYS A 441 -138.79 77.32 -46.51
N LEU A 442 -138.30 76.77 -45.39
CA LEU A 442 -137.26 76.98 -44.37
C LEU A 442 -136.96 75.61 -43.69
N LYS A 443 -135.71 75.36 -43.28
CA LYS A 443 -135.29 74.52 -42.12
C LYS A 443 -135.63 73.00 -42.11
N ASP A 444 -134.93 72.14 -41.36
CA ASP A 444 -133.79 72.34 -40.44
C ASP A 444 -132.75 71.20 -40.52
N GLU A 445 -131.54 71.48 -39.99
CA GLU A 445 -130.45 70.64 -39.45
C GLU A 445 -130.39 69.10 -39.73
N GLY A 446 -129.24 68.47 -40.00
CA GLY A 446 -127.85 68.96 -39.94
C GLY A 446 -127.02 68.48 -38.73
N LEU A 447 -127.49 67.49 -37.95
CA LEU A 447 -126.80 67.05 -36.71
C LEU A 447 -126.04 65.70 -36.81
N ASP A 448 -126.55 64.70 -37.55
CA ASP A 448 -125.95 63.35 -37.54
C ASP A 448 -124.57 63.26 -38.23
N ASP A 449 -124.32 64.06 -39.27
CA ASP A 449 -122.99 64.18 -39.92
C ASP A 449 -121.94 64.81 -39.00
N TYR A 450 -122.35 65.76 -38.15
CA TYR A 450 -121.46 66.44 -37.19
C TYR A 450 -121.13 65.52 -36.01
N LEU A 451 -122.14 64.82 -35.50
CA LEU A 451 -121.99 63.77 -34.47
C LEU A 451 -121.02 62.66 -34.92
N SER A 452 -121.16 62.19 -36.17
CA SER A 452 -120.33 61.11 -36.71
C SER A 452 -118.85 61.48 -36.76
N ARG A 453 -118.51 62.70 -37.20
CA ARG A 453 -117.12 63.18 -37.25
C ARG A 453 -116.48 63.31 -35.87
N LEU A 454 -117.20 63.85 -34.88
CA LEU A 454 -116.70 63.97 -33.50
C LEU A 454 -116.33 62.60 -32.90
N ILE A 455 -117.11 61.55 -33.20
CA ILE A 455 -116.82 60.18 -32.76
C ILE A 455 -115.58 59.62 -33.45
N GLU A 456 -115.44 59.80 -34.77
CA GLU A 456 -114.26 59.34 -35.51
C GLU A 456 -112.96 60.08 -35.11
N GLU A 457 -113.03 61.38 -34.84
CA GLU A 457 -111.89 62.18 -34.37
C GLU A 457 -111.42 61.73 -32.98
N ARG A 458 -112.34 61.57 -32.02
CA ARG A 458 -112.04 61.02 -30.68
C ARG A 458 -111.37 59.66 -30.77
N ASP A 459 -111.98 58.73 -31.49
CA ASP A 459 -111.46 57.35 -31.56
C ASP A 459 -110.13 57.28 -32.32
N THR A 460 -109.87 58.20 -33.25
CA THR A 460 -108.59 58.29 -33.95
C THR A 460 -107.49 58.83 -33.04
N LEU A 461 -107.78 59.84 -32.21
CA LEU A 461 -106.85 60.32 -31.18
C LEU A 461 -106.51 59.23 -30.16
N LEU A 462 -107.52 58.52 -29.64
CA LEU A 462 -107.31 57.39 -28.70
C LEU A 462 -106.51 56.24 -29.34
N ARG A 463 -106.75 55.93 -30.63
CA ARG A 463 -105.99 54.92 -31.39
C ARG A 463 -104.51 55.28 -31.60
N THR A 464 -104.08 56.53 -31.35
CA THR A 464 -102.64 56.87 -31.38
C THR A 464 -101.87 56.36 -30.17
N GLY A 465 -102.54 56.06 -29.05
CA GLY A 465 -101.91 55.66 -27.79
C GLY A 465 -101.15 56.79 -27.06
N VAL A 466 -101.21 58.03 -27.56
CA VAL A 466 -100.60 59.22 -26.92
C VAL A 466 -101.60 59.94 -26.00
N TYR A 467 -102.90 59.80 -26.28
CA TYR A 467 -103.99 60.41 -25.52
C TYR A 467 -104.79 59.35 -24.75
N THR A 468 -105.25 59.73 -23.57
CA THR A 468 -106.01 58.92 -22.60
C THR A 468 -107.43 59.46 -22.43
N HIS A 469 -108.30 58.74 -21.71
CA HIS A 469 -109.69 59.18 -21.50
C HIS A 469 -109.78 60.38 -20.53
N GLU A 470 -108.79 60.51 -19.65
CA GLU A 470 -108.60 61.60 -18.71
C GLU A 470 -108.13 62.91 -19.38
N ASP A 471 -107.62 62.86 -20.61
CA ASP A 471 -107.09 64.03 -21.30
C ASP A 471 -108.19 65.06 -21.64
N ARG A 472 -107.89 66.33 -21.35
CA ARG A 472 -108.85 67.44 -21.46
C ARG A 472 -109.48 67.59 -22.85
N ILE A 473 -108.77 67.22 -23.92
CA ILE A 473 -109.29 67.24 -25.29
C ILE A 473 -110.28 66.08 -25.52
N ILE A 474 -109.97 64.86 -25.06
CA ILE A 474 -110.88 63.71 -25.18
C ILE A 474 -112.14 63.92 -24.32
N SER A 475 -111.97 64.38 -23.08
CA SER A 475 -113.08 64.68 -22.17
C SER A 475 -114.00 65.80 -22.70
N GLU A 476 -113.46 66.79 -23.40
CA GLU A 476 -114.24 67.86 -24.05
C GLU A 476 -114.96 67.36 -25.32
N LEU A 477 -114.33 66.51 -26.13
CA LEU A 477 -114.99 65.83 -27.25
C LEU A 477 -116.15 64.95 -26.76
N ASP A 478 -115.94 64.12 -25.74
CA ASP A 478 -117.03 63.33 -25.15
C ASP A 478 -118.11 64.21 -24.49
N ARG A 479 -117.78 65.40 -23.98
CA ARG A 479 -118.80 66.38 -23.54
C ARG A 479 -119.66 66.85 -24.73
N GLN A 480 -119.04 67.26 -25.83
CA GLN A 480 -119.74 67.74 -27.03
C GLN A 480 -120.55 66.62 -27.73
N ILE A 481 -120.06 65.38 -27.76
CA ILE A 481 -120.80 64.20 -28.22
C ILE A 481 -122.04 63.95 -27.34
N ARG A 482 -121.90 64.05 -26.01
CA ARG A 482 -123.06 63.91 -25.09
C ARG A 482 -124.06 65.05 -25.24
N GLU A 483 -123.62 66.29 -25.44
CA GLU A 483 -124.51 67.44 -25.65
C GLU A 483 -125.23 67.43 -27.02
N THR A 484 -124.60 66.91 -28.07
CA THR A 484 -125.25 66.70 -29.38
C THR A 484 -126.23 65.52 -29.34
N MET A 485 -125.88 64.40 -28.69
CA MET A 485 -126.81 63.29 -28.43
C MET A 485 -128.01 63.69 -27.55
N ALA A 486 -127.81 64.54 -26.54
CA ALA A 486 -128.89 65.04 -25.71
C ALA A 486 -129.85 65.94 -26.51
N LYS A 487 -129.34 66.79 -27.42
CA LYS A 487 -130.16 67.61 -28.33
C LYS A 487 -130.92 66.75 -29.36
N ARG A 488 -130.33 65.65 -29.82
CA ARG A 488 -130.97 64.66 -30.71
C ARG A 488 -132.14 63.92 -30.03
N SER A 489 -132.10 63.75 -28.72
CA SER A 489 -133.14 63.04 -27.95
C SER A 489 -134.29 63.93 -27.45
N ASN A 490 -134.35 65.20 -27.87
CA ASN A 490 -135.30 66.19 -27.35
C ASN A 490 -135.91 67.06 -28.49
N ARG A 491 -136.16 66.42 -29.63
CA ARG A 491 -136.91 66.91 -30.81
C ARG A 491 -137.85 65.81 -31.28
#